data_AF-A0AAJ7SNK9-F1
#
_entry.id   AF-A0AAJ7SNK9-F1
#
_cell.length_a   1.000
_cell.length_b   1.000
_cell.length_c   1.000
_cell.angle_alpha   90.00
_cell.angle_beta   90.00
_cell.angle_gamma   90.00
#
_symmetry.space_group_name_H-M   'P 1'
#
loop_
_entity.id
_entity.type
_entity.pdbx_description
1 polymer ?
#
loop_
_entity_poly.entity_id
_entity_poly.type
_entity_poly.pdbx_seq_one_letter_code
_entity_poly.pdbx_strand_id
1 'polypeptide(L)'
;MVVLVVLLAVGPLFRALQRSVLACIIVVGLKRMLMHFTDLKQLWKISKVDFYIWLVTWLAVLLLNVDLGLGVAVAFSLLTIVYRTQRPDCKLLGRIPDTELYRPLDEFAKCEEIAGVKVIAYSSSLYYGNHDHFKTQVFSLVGLDPGLEKAAREKAKKRANVTGSGRQVGSAPSAQNCSPRDGDSHFAMNNPSFTAEGTSPQGQAGGALSACGSPPVAQTESGPPLQAIVLDCSGFNFMDSVGALSLMQVCEDFRDIGTRVLLARCSEEIQGTLEKSGFYKKFSEDVIFATLHDAVASITPTTMQRAAPVSWHHEDVTVF
;
A
#
# COMPACT_ATOMS: atom_id res chain seq x y z
N MET A 1 -36.15 43.49 -27.62
CA MET A 1 -36.75 44.81 -27.92
C MET A 1 -36.03 45.96 -27.24
N VAL A 2 -35.81 45.95 -25.92
CA VAL A 2 -35.10 47.04 -25.20
C VAL A 2 -33.69 47.29 -25.73
N VAL A 3 -32.87 46.25 -25.90
CA VAL A 3 -31.50 46.37 -26.46
C VAL A 3 -31.51 46.97 -27.87
N LEU A 4 -32.49 46.59 -28.70
CA LEU A 4 -32.63 47.11 -30.08
C LEU A 4 -32.97 48.61 -30.09
N VAL A 5 -33.92 49.05 -29.25
CA VAL A 5 -34.30 50.46 -29.13
C VAL A 5 -33.14 51.31 -28.60
N VAL A 6 -32.42 50.81 -27.58
CA VAL A 6 -31.26 51.51 -27.00
C VAL A 6 -30.12 51.63 -28.03
N LEU A 7 -29.85 50.59 -28.81
CA LEU A 7 -28.83 50.65 -29.86
C LEU A 7 -29.20 51.63 -30.98
N LEU A 8 -30.48 51.72 -31.38
CA LEU A 8 -30.92 52.65 -32.43
C LEU A 8 -30.99 54.10 -31.96
N ALA A 9 -31.48 54.36 -30.74
CA ALA A 9 -31.65 55.71 -30.21
C ALA A 9 -30.38 56.28 -29.57
N VAL A 10 -29.61 55.46 -28.83
CA VAL A 10 -28.43 55.88 -28.05
C VAL A 10 -27.12 55.48 -28.75
N GLY A 11 -27.16 54.59 -29.74
CA GLY A 11 -25.99 54.17 -30.51
C GLY A 11 -25.14 55.30 -31.11
N PRO A 12 -25.73 56.39 -31.66
CA PRO A 12 -24.96 57.53 -32.15
C PRO A 12 -24.12 58.22 -31.06
N LEU A 13 -24.63 58.25 -29.82
CA LEU A 13 -23.95 58.84 -28.66
C LEU A 13 -22.75 57.97 -28.22
N PHE A 14 -22.86 56.64 -28.36
CA PHE A 14 -21.78 55.71 -28.04
C PHE A 14 -20.62 55.68 -29.06
N ARG A 15 -20.76 56.28 -30.26
CA ARG A 15 -19.63 56.40 -31.21
C ARG A 15 -18.48 57.24 -30.67
N ALA A 16 -18.79 58.26 -29.87
CA ALA A 16 -17.78 59.13 -29.25
C ALA A 16 -17.19 58.53 -27.95
N LEU A 17 -17.67 57.35 -27.52
CA LEU A 17 -17.21 56.74 -26.28
C LEU A 17 -15.77 56.26 -26.44
N GLN A 18 -14.88 56.76 -25.57
CA GLN A 18 -13.48 56.38 -25.60
C GLN A 18 -13.30 54.91 -25.22
N ARG A 19 -12.41 54.21 -25.94
CA ARG A 19 -12.05 52.80 -25.66
C ARG A 19 -11.54 52.59 -24.21
N SER A 20 -11.00 53.64 -23.59
CA SER A 20 -10.56 53.66 -22.20
C SER A 20 -11.71 53.37 -21.21
N VAL A 21 -12.90 53.93 -21.44
CA VAL A 21 -14.06 53.73 -20.55
C VAL A 21 -14.53 52.28 -20.60
N LEU A 22 -14.53 51.67 -21.79
CA LEU A 22 -14.87 50.25 -21.96
C LEU A 22 -13.87 49.32 -21.25
N ALA A 23 -12.57 49.61 -21.37
CA ALA A 23 -11.54 48.84 -20.67
C ALA A 23 -11.69 48.94 -19.13
N CYS A 24 -11.97 50.13 -18.59
CA CYS A 24 -12.23 50.29 -17.16
C CYS A 24 -13.45 49.50 -16.68
N ILE A 25 -14.55 49.50 -17.43
CA ILE A 25 -15.75 48.71 -17.10
C ILE A 25 -15.40 47.21 -17.05
N ILE A 26 -14.62 46.71 -18.02
CA ILE A 26 -14.16 45.31 -18.02
C ILE A 26 -13.30 45.02 -16.79
N VAL A 27 -12.31 45.86 -16.46
CA VAL A 27 -11.43 45.67 -15.29
C VAL A 27 -12.23 45.69 -13.98
N VAL A 28 -13.17 46.62 -13.81
CA VAL A 28 -14.04 46.67 -12.63
C VAL A 28 -14.93 45.43 -12.53
N GLY A 29 -15.43 44.91 -13.65
CA GLY A 29 -16.16 43.64 -13.72
C GLY A 29 -15.29 42.42 -13.35
N LEU A 30 -14.02 42.42 -13.77
CA LEU A 30 -13.07 41.33 -13.47
C LEU A 30 -12.47 41.43 -12.06
N LYS A 31 -12.57 42.56 -11.37
CA LYS A 31 -12.00 42.77 -10.02
C LYS A 31 -12.39 41.65 -9.05
N ARG A 32 -13.65 41.25 -9.04
CA ARG A 32 -14.14 40.17 -8.16
C ARG A 32 -13.50 38.82 -8.52
N MET A 33 -13.35 38.54 -9.82
CA MET A 33 -12.72 37.30 -10.30
C MET A 33 -11.23 37.25 -9.97
N LEU A 34 -10.51 38.38 -10.09
CA LEU A 34 -9.09 38.46 -9.79
C LEU A 34 -8.80 38.31 -8.28
N MET A 35 -9.76 38.59 -7.41
CA MET A 35 -9.60 38.38 -5.97
C MET A 35 -9.44 36.89 -5.62
N HIS A 36 -9.95 35.96 -6.42
CA HIS A 36 -9.75 34.51 -6.21
C HIS A 36 -8.28 34.07 -6.25
N PHE A 37 -7.37 34.86 -6.81
CA PHE A 37 -5.93 34.58 -6.73
C PHE A 37 -5.39 34.61 -5.29
N THR A 38 -6.09 35.26 -4.35
CA THR A 38 -5.68 35.22 -2.93
C THR A 38 -5.99 33.87 -2.28
N ASP A 39 -6.95 33.12 -2.82
CA ASP A 39 -7.42 31.85 -2.27
C ASP A 39 -6.40 30.71 -2.47
N LEU A 40 -5.44 30.86 -3.40
CA LEU A 40 -4.39 29.87 -3.67
C LEU A 40 -3.57 29.52 -2.43
N LYS A 41 -3.30 30.52 -1.58
CA LYS A 41 -2.54 30.31 -0.33
C LYS A 41 -3.30 29.44 0.65
N GLN A 42 -4.63 29.60 0.68
CA GLN A 42 -5.50 28.76 1.51
C GLN A 42 -5.64 27.38 0.90
N LEU A 43 -5.78 27.27 -0.43
CA LEU A 43 -5.91 25.99 -1.13
C LEU A 43 -4.68 25.10 -0.93
N TRP A 44 -3.47 25.67 -1.01
CA TRP A 44 -2.23 24.94 -0.74
C TRP A 44 -2.18 24.32 0.67
N LYS A 45 -2.77 25.00 1.67
CA LYS A 45 -2.83 24.50 3.05
C LYS A 45 -3.86 23.40 3.24
N ILE A 46 -4.94 23.40 2.45
CA ILE A 46 -6.03 22.42 2.54
C ILE A 46 -5.66 21.15 1.76
N SER A 47 -5.36 21.30 0.46
CA SER A 47 -5.12 20.18 -0.45
C SER A 47 -4.16 20.60 -1.56
N LYS A 48 -2.95 20.02 -1.55
CA LYS A 48 -1.96 20.23 -2.61
C LYS A 48 -2.50 19.83 -3.99
N VAL A 49 -3.35 18.80 -4.02
CA VAL A 49 -3.96 18.27 -5.25
C VAL A 49 -4.86 19.31 -5.93
N ASP A 50 -5.75 19.95 -5.18
CA ASP A 50 -6.67 20.95 -5.75
C ASP A 50 -5.92 22.21 -6.21
N PHE A 51 -4.82 22.55 -5.51
CA PHE A 51 -3.90 23.59 -5.99
C PHE A 51 -3.32 23.27 -7.37
N TYR A 52 -2.87 22.03 -7.61
CA TYR A 52 -2.37 21.64 -8.92
C TYR A 52 -3.47 21.64 -9.98
N ILE A 53 -4.69 21.19 -9.66
CA ILE A 53 -5.83 21.28 -10.59
C ILE A 53 -6.08 22.75 -10.99
N TRP A 54 -6.11 23.64 -10.00
CA TRP A 54 -6.27 25.07 -10.22
C TRP A 54 -5.16 25.64 -11.13
N LEU A 55 -3.89 25.32 -10.81
CA LEU A 55 -2.73 25.82 -11.54
C LEU A 55 -2.70 25.32 -12.99
N VAL A 56 -2.95 24.04 -13.20
CA VAL A 56 -2.99 23.42 -14.55
C VAL A 56 -4.13 24.01 -15.36
N THR A 57 -5.31 24.20 -14.77
CA THR A 57 -6.47 24.80 -15.46
C THR A 57 -6.18 26.23 -15.89
N TRP A 58 -5.66 27.05 -14.97
CA TRP A 58 -5.31 28.44 -15.25
C TRP A 58 -4.24 28.53 -16.35
N LEU A 59 -3.17 27.74 -16.24
CA LEU A 59 -2.09 27.74 -17.23
C LEU A 59 -2.55 27.22 -18.59
N ALA A 60 -3.40 26.18 -18.62
CA ALA A 60 -3.92 25.61 -19.86
C ALA A 60 -4.80 26.61 -20.63
N VAL A 61 -5.73 27.31 -19.96
CA VAL A 61 -6.58 28.33 -20.61
C VAL A 61 -5.76 29.50 -21.14
N LEU A 62 -4.71 29.90 -20.43
CA LEU A 62 -3.82 30.99 -20.87
C LEU A 62 -2.98 30.63 -22.10
N LEU A 63 -2.52 29.38 -22.21
CA LEU A 63 -1.60 28.96 -23.29
C LEU A 63 -2.31 28.37 -24.52
N LEU A 64 -3.45 27.70 -24.33
CA LEU A 64 -4.09 26.86 -25.37
C LEU A 64 -5.42 27.41 -25.89
N ASN A 65 -5.82 28.62 -25.50
CA ASN A 65 -7.16 29.19 -25.65
C ASN A 65 -8.21 28.51 -24.74
N VAL A 66 -9.37 29.17 -24.60
CA VAL A 66 -10.42 28.77 -23.65
C VAL A 66 -11.00 27.38 -23.97
N ASP A 67 -11.24 27.07 -25.25
CA ASP A 67 -11.88 25.81 -25.65
C ASP A 67 -10.99 24.59 -25.36
N LEU A 68 -9.72 24.62 -25.81
CA LEU A 68 -8.77 23.53 -25.56
C LEU A 68 -8.33 23.49 -24.09
N GLY A 69 -8.14 24.66 -23.46
CA GLY A 69 -7.77 24.76 -22.06
C GLY A 69 -8.80 24.11 -21.14
N LEU A 70 -10.09 24.30 -21.43
CA LEU A 70 -11.18 23.62 -20.71
C LEU A 70 -11.10 22.09 -20.88
N GLY A 71 -10.86 21.60 -22.11
CA GLY A 71 -10.70 20.16 -22.37
C GLY A 71 -9.56 19.53 -21.56
N VAL A 72 -8.40 20.20 -21.51
CA VAL A 72 -7.25 19.77 -20.71
C VAL A 72 -7.58 19.77 -19.21
N ALA A 73 -8.25 20.80 -18.71
CA ALA A 73 -8.63 20.90 -17.30
C ALA A 73 -9.58 19.77 -16.86
N VAL A 74 -10.57 19.42 -17.70
CA VAL A 74 -11.48 18.31 -17.43
C VAL A 74 -10.76 16.96 -17.46
N ALA A 75 -9.90 16.74 -18.45
CA ALA A 75 -9.11 15.51 -18.52
C ALA A 75 -8.18 15.35 -17.29
N PHE A 76 -7.52 16.44 -16.89
CA PHE A 76 -6.62 16.44 -15.74
C PHE A 76 -7.37 16.23 -14.41
N SER A 77 -8.55 16.83 -14.24
CA SER A 77 -9.35 16.65 -13.03
C SER A 77 -9.84 15.20 -12.89
N LEU A 78 -10.30 14.58 -13.97
CA LEU A 78 -10.68 13.15 -13.99
C LEU A 78 -9.49 12.25 -13.67
N LEU A 79 -8.33 12.50 -14.30
CA LEU A 79 -7.11 11.74 -14.03
C LEU A 79 -6.69 11.85 -12.56
N THR A 80 -6.84 13.04 -11.97
CA THR A 80 -6.52 13.29 -10.58
C THR A 80 -7.43 12.51 -9.62
N ILE A 81 -8.73 12.44 -9.92
CA ILE A 81 -9.69 11.62 -9.15
C ILE A 81 -9.29 10.14 -9.20
N VAL A 82 -8.94 9.64 -10.39
CA VAL A 82 -8.49 8.25 -10.57
C VAL A 82 -7.23 8.00 -9.75
N TYR A 83 -6.20 8.84 -9.88
CA TYR A 83 -4.96 8.70 -9.12
C TYR A 83 -5.18 8.71 -7.61
N ARG A 84 -6.02 9.63 -7.12
CA ARG A 84 -6.35 9.73 -5.69
C ARG A 84 -7.09 8.50 -5.17
N THR A 85 -7.92 7.88 -5.99
CA THR A 85 -8.73 6.70 -5.61
C THR A 85 -7.92 5.41 -5.61
N GLN A 86 -6.84 5.33 -6.40
CA GLN A 86 -5.98 4.14 -6.50
C GLN A 86 -5.01 3.94 -5.33
N ARG A 87 -4.81 4.97 -4.49
CA ARG A 87 -3.85 4.95 -3.37
C ARG A 87 -4.57 5.07 -2.01
N PRO A 88 -5.51 4.17 -1.66
CA PRO A 88 -6.16 4.22 -0.37
C PRO A 88 -5.25 3.74 0.76
N ASP A 89 -5.52 4.21 1.97
CA ASP A 89 -4.79 3.79 3.16
C ASP A 89 -5.26 2.40 3.62
N CYS A 90 -4.28 1.54 3.96
CA CYS A 90 -4.50 0.30 4.69
C CYS A 90 -3.91 0.45 6.08
N LYS A 91 -4.69 0.16 7.12
CA LYS A 91 -4.30 0.38 8.52
C LYS A 91 -4.40 -0.90 9.31
N LEU A 92 -3.44 -1.11 10.21
CA LEU A 92 -3.50 -2.19 11.19
C LEU A 92 -4.33 -1.75 12.39
N LEU A 93 -5.32 -2.56 12.75
CA LEU A 93 -6.21 -2.30 13.86
C LEU A 93 -5.76 -3.05 15.11
N GLY A 94 -5.77 -2.35 16.24
CA GLY A 94 -5.63 -2.92 17.57
C GLY A 94 -6.96 -2.90 18.31
N ARG A 95 -7.09 -3.78 19.31
CA ARG A 95 -8.25 -3.83 20.20
C ARG A 95 -8.01 -2.92 21.40
N ILE A 96 -9.03 -2.15 21.78
CA ILE A 96 -9.00 -1.41 23.05
C ILE A 96 -9.34 -2.41 24.18
N PRO A 97 -8.51 -2.48 25.26
CA PRO A 97 -8.71 -3.43 26.35
C PRO A 97 -10.12 -3.28 26.97
N ASP A 98 -10.68 -4.40 27.42
CA ASP A 98 -12.02 -4.49 28.02
C ASP A 98 -13.20 -4.04 27.15
N THR A 99 -12.97 -3.84 25.85
CA THR A 99 -14.02 -3.47 24.89
C THR A 99 -13.98 -4.34 23.63
N GLU A 100 -14.99 -4.21 22.78
CA GLU A 100 -15.06 -4.84 21.45
C GLU A 100 -14.66 -3.86 20.33
N LEU A 101 -14.06 -2.71 20.70
CA LEU A 101 -13.72 -1.65 19.77
C LEU A 101 -12.32 -1.87 19.19
N TYR A 102 -12.26 -1.82 17.86
CA TYR A 102 -11.03 -1.86 17.09
C TYR A 102 -10.73 -0.47 16.50
N ARG A 103 -9.48 -0.03 16.66
CA ARG A 103 -9.01 1.28 16.18
C ARG A 103 -7.59 1.17 15.61
N PRO A 104 -7.21 2.05 14.67
CA PRO A 104 -5.86 2.06 14.13
C PRO A 104 -4.80 2.23 15.23
N LEU A 105 -3.78 1.38 15.22
CA LEU A 105 -2.68 1.41 16.20
C LEU A 105 -1.91 2.73 16.14
N ASP A 106 -1.78 3.32 14.95
CA ASP A 106 -1.05 4.56 14.74
C ASP A 106 -1.76 5.80 15.33
N GLU A 107 -3.08 5.72 15.54
CA GLU A 107 -3.90 6.85 15.98
C GLU A 107 -4.22 6.80 17.48
N PHE A 108 -4.26 5.61 18.08
CA PHE A 108 -4.75 5.41 19.45
C PHE A 108 -3.77 4.59 20.29
N ALA A 109 -3.02 5.26 21.17
CA ALA A 109 -1.99 4.67 22.03
C ALA A 109 -2.47 3.59 23.02
N LYS A 110 -3.78 3.48 23.27
CA LYS A 110 -4.37 2.47 24.17
C LYS A 110 -4.78 1.17 23.45
N CYS A 111 -4.52 1.05 22.15
CA CYS A 111 -4.87 -0.14 21.39
C CYS A 111 -3.75 -1.17 21.44
N GLU A 112 -4.11 -2.44 21.64
CA GLU A 112 -3.18 -3.56 21.69
C GLU A 112 -3.43 -4.51 20.52
N GLU A 113 -2.35 -5.02 19.93
CA GLU A 113 -2.44 -6.12 18.96
C GLU A 113 -2.75 -7.43 19.66
N ILE A 114 -3.59 -8.26 19.02
CA ILE A 114 -3.94 -9.58 19.54
C ILE A 114 -2.86 -10.57 19.08
N ALA A 115 -2.26 -11.28 20.03
CA ALA A 115 -1.19 -12.23 19.73
C ALA A 115 -1.65 -13.30 18.71
N GLY A 116 -0.92 -13.43 17.60
CA GLY A 116 -1.21 -14.40 16.54
C GLY A 116 -2.33 -14.02 15.58
N VAL A 117 -2.95 -12.83 15.72
CA VAL A 117 -4.01 -12.33 14.82
C VAL A 117 -3.71 -10.90 14.36
N LYS A 118 -3.62 -10.69 13.05
CA LYS A 118 -3.51 -9.35 12.45
C LYS A 118 -4.88 -8.89 11.97
N VAL A 119 -5.40 -7.79 12.51
CA VAL A 119 -6.66 -7.18 12.05
C VAL A 119 -6.34 -6.01 11.12
N ILE A 120 -6.75 -6.07 9.86
CA ILE A 120 -6.38 -5.10 8.83
C ILE A 120 -7.65 -4.43 8.33
N ALA A 121 -7.67 -3.11 8.26
CA ALA A 121 -8.75 -2.35 7.63
C ALA A 121 -8.29 -1.66 6.37
N TYR A 122 -9.03 -1.89 5.28
CA TYR A 122 -8.80 -1.23 4.01
C TYR A 122 -9.96 -0.30 3.68
N SER A 123 -9.69 1.00 3.69
CA SER A 123 -10.73 2.04 3.60
C SER A 123 -11.08 2.44 2.17
N SER A 124 -11.28 1.48 1.26
CA SER A 124 -11.66 1.75 -0.13
C SER A 124 -12.29 0.54 -0.82
N SER A 125 -13.03 0.77 -1.90
CA SER A 125 -13.50 -0.26 -2.81
C SER A 125 -12.35 -1.04 -3.43
N LEU A 126 -12.56 -2.30 -3.80
CA LEU A 126 -11.53 -3.14 -4.40
C LEU A 126 -11.86 -3.41 -5.87
N TYR A 127 -11.04 -2.89 -6.78
CA TYR A 127 -11.30 -2.95 -8.22
C TYR A 127 -10.00 -3.02 -9.04
N TYR A 128 -10.12 -3.10 -10.37
CA TYR A 128 -8.98 -3.22 -11.28
C TYR A 128 -7.86 -2.19 -11.01
N GLY A 129 -8.21 -0.94 -10.72
CA GLY A 129 -7.22 0.13 -10.56
C GLY A 129 -6.40 0.08 -9.28
N ASN A 130 -6.83 -0.63 -8.24
CA ASN A 130 -6.16 -0.62 -6.93
C ASN A 130 -5.85 -1.99 -6.34
N HIS A 131 -6.20 -3.08 -7.02
CA HIS A 131 -6.02 -4.43 -6.49
C HIS A 131 -4.56 -4.79 -6.21
N ASP A 132 -3.61 -4.30 -7.02
CA ASP A 132 -2.18 -4.55 -6.80
C ASP A 132 -1.69 -3.85 -5.55
N HIS A 133 -2.14 -2.60 -5.35
CA HIS A 133 -1.80 -1.85 -4.16
C HIS A 133 -2.37 -2.48 -2.90
N PHE A 134 -3.61 -2.99 -2.96
CA PHE A 134 -4.21 -3.77 -1.88
C PHE A 134 -3.33 -4.97 -1.49
N LYS A 135 -2.92 -5.81 -2.46
CA LYS A 135 -2.06 -6.97 -2.20
C LYS A 135 -0.76 -6.56 -1.51
N THR A 136 -0.04 -5.58 -2.08
CA THR A 136 1.23 -5.12 -1.53
C THR A 136 1.07 -4.57 -0.11
N GLN A 137 0.00 -3.82 0.18
CA GLN A 137 -0.23 -3.30 1.52
C GLN A 137 -0.57 -4.40 2.53
N VAL A 138 -1.41 -5.38 2.16
CA VAL A 138 -1.70 -6.52 3.04
C VAL A 138 -0.42 -7.31 3.33
N PHE A 139 0.40 -7.60 2.32
CA PHE A 139 1.67 -8.33 2.52
C PHE A 139 2.66 -7.52 3.38
N SER A 140 2.78 -6.21 3.12
CA SER A 140 3.64 -5.32 3.90
C SER A 140 3.22 -5.19 5.36
N LEU A 141 1.91 -5.13 5.66
CA LEU A 141 1.41 -5.00 7.03
C LEU A 141 1.53 -6.30 7.83
N VAL A 142 1.40 -7.43 7.14
CA VAL A 142 1.61 -8.74 7.75
C VAL A 142 3.10 -9.02 7.96
N GLY A 143 3.97 -8.41 7.15
CA GLY A 143 5.42 -8.66 7.17
C GLY A 143 5.82 -10.00 6.55
N LEU A 144 4.91 -10.65 5.83
CA LEU A 144 5.10 -11.92 5.14
C LEU A 144 4.69 -11.75 3.68
N ASP A 145 5.64 -11.98 2.78
CA ASP A 145 5.39 -12.07 1.35
C ASP A 145 5.15 -13.55 0.97
N PRO A 146 3.91 -13.97 0.66
CA PRO A 146 3.61 -15.37 0.40
C PRO A 146 4.41 -15.97 -0.76
N GLY A 147 4.74 -15.16 -1.78
CA GLY A 147 5.56 -15.60 -2.92
C GLY A 147 7.00 -15.94 -2.54
N LEU A 148 7.62 -15.12 -1.67
CA LEU A 148 8.97 -15.36 -1.17
C LEU A 148 8.99 -16.56 -0.22
N GLU A 149 7.98 -16.70 0.64
CA GLU A 149 7.91 -17.80 1.59
C GLU A 149 7.62 -19.15 0.91
N LYS A 150 6.74 -19.18 -0.11
CA LYS A 150 6.53 -20.36 -0.97
C LYS A 150 7.84 -20.82 -1.61
N ALA A 151 8.60 -19.89 -2.21
CA ALA A 151 9.89 -20.19 -2.82
C ALA A 151 10.94 -20.67 -1.80
N ALA A 152 10.96 -20.09 -0.59
CA ALA A 152 11.83 -20.52 0.50
C ALA A 152 11.49 -21.93 0.99
N ARG A 153 10.19 -22.23 1.20
CA ARG A 153 9.71 -23.56 1.60
C ARG A 153 9.98 -24.62 0.54
N GLU A 154 9.84 -24.30 -0.74
CA GLU A 154 10.17 -25.21 -1.83
C GLU A 154 11.68 -25.51 -1.88
N LYS A 155 12.53 -24.49 -1.72
CA LYS A 155 13.99 -24.66 -1.59
C LYS A 155 14.36 -25.50 -0.37
N ALA A 156 13.69 -25.30 0.76
CA ALA A 156 13.91 -26.09 1.98
C ALA A 156 13.51 -27.57 1.79
N LYS A 157 12.35 -27.84 1.16
CA LYS A 157 11.92 -29.20 0.79
C LYS A 157 12.91 -29.88 -0.15
N LYS A 158 13.43 -29.17 -1.16
CA LYS A 158 14.47 -29.68 -2.07
C LYS A 158 15.76 -30.03 -1.31
N ARG A 159 16.20 -29.19 -0.36
CA ARG A 159 17.38 -29.46 0.48
C ARG A 159 17.19 -30.64 1.44
N ALA A 160 16.00 -30.79 2.02
CA ALA A 160 15.67 -31.94 2.87
C ALA A 160 15.67 -33.26 2.08
N ASN A 161 15.18 -33.25 0.85
CA ASN A 161 15.14 -34.44 -0.01
C ASN A 161 16.55 -34.89 -0.47
N VAL A 162 17.48 -33.96 -0.70
CA VAL A 162 18.88 -34.27 -1.02
C VAL A 162 19.61 -34.91 0.17
N THR A 163 19.27 -34.52 1.39
CA THR A 163 19.90 -35.06 2.62
C THR A 163 19.37 -36.45 3.00
N GLY A 164 18.16 -36.82 2.55
CA GLY A 164 17.52 -38.12 2.84
C GLY A 164 17.95 -39.28 1.92
N SER A 165 18.60 -39.01 0.79
CA SER A 165 18.95 -40.03 -0.23
C SER A 165 20.36 -40.63 -0.08
N GLY A 166 21.03 -40.44 1.05
CA GLY A 166 22.42 -40.88 1.28
C GLY A 166 22.60 -41.73 2.54
N ARG A 167 21.93 -42.89 2.65
CA ARG A 167 22.29 -43.90 3.67
C ARG A 167 22.06 -45.33 3.19
N GLN A 168 22.78 -45.73 2.14
CA GLN A 168 23.22 -47.12 2.00
C GLN A 168 24.72 -47.14 2.29
N VAL A 169 25.07 -47.44 3.54
CA VAL A 169 26.45 -47.77 3.91
C VAL A 169 26.66 -49.22 3.48
N GLY A 170 27.19 -49.40 2.28
CA GLY A 170 27.81 -50.65 1.87
C GLY A 170 28.99 -50.96 2.79
N SER A 171 29.01 -52.19 3.28
CA SER A 171 30.08 -52.81 4.06
C SER A 171 31.47 -52.61 3.43
N ALA A 172 32.39 -52.02 4.18
CA ALA A 172 33.81 -51.93 3.84
C ALA A 172 34.53 -53.28 4.04
N PRO A 173 35.46 -53.69 3.17
CA PRO A 173 36.48 -54.66 3.51
C PRO A 173 37.78 -53.97 3.97
N SER A 174 38.53 -54.73 4.76
CA SER A 174 39.72 -54.40 5.55
C SER A 174 40.84 -53.60 4.87
N ALA A 175 41.50 -52.82 5.73
CA ALA A 175 42.77 -52.15 5.54
C ALA A 175 43.94 -53.11 5.27
N GLN A 176 44.89 -52.67 4.43
CA GLN A 176 46.29 -53.05 4.54
C GLN A 176 47.25 -52.04 3.86
N ASN A 177 48.14 -51.48 4.70
CA ASN A 177 49.53 -51.00 4.51
C ASN A 177 49.84 -49.83 3.53
N CYS A 178 50.38 -48.70 4.05
CA CYS A 178 51.83 -48.39 4.27
C CYS A 178 52.55 -48.06 2.96
N SER A 179 53.35 -47.01 2.74
CA SER A 179 53.99 -45.96 3.55
C SER A 179 54.63 -44.96 2.54
N PRO A 180 55.16 -43.79 2.95
CA PRO A 180 55.55 -42.71 2.03
C PRO A 180 57.02 -42.80 1.60
N ARG A 181 57.37 -42.29 0.39
CA ARG A 181 58.73 -41.83 0.07
C ARG A 181 58.83 -41.06 -1.26
N ASP A 182 59.37 -39.85 -1.14
CA ASP A 182 60.40 -39.16 -1.93
C ASP A 182 60.38 -39.19 -3.47
N GLY A 183 60.52 -37.97 -4.04
CA GLY A 183 61.53 -37.74 -5.07
C GLY A 183 61.03 -37.47 -6.49
N ASP A 184 60.95 -36.18 -6.80
CA ASP A 184 61.52 -35.53 -7.99
C ASP A 184 61.13 -35.95 -9.43
N SER A 185 60.71 -34.89 -10.15
CA SER A 185 61.21 -34.43 -11.45
C SER A 185 60.43 -34.75 -12.73
N HIS A 186 60.25 -33.66 -13.50
CA HIS A 186 60.14 -33.58 -14.97
C HIS A 186 58.81 -34.02 -15.60
N PHE A 187 58.22 -33.37 -16.61
CA PHE A 187 58.57 -32.23 -17.46
C PHE A 187 57.27 -31.78 -18.17
N ALA A 188 57.24 -30.50 -18.55
CA ALA A 188 56.48 -29.78 -19.59
C ALA A 188 55.53 -30.57 -20.55
N MET A 189 54.50 -30.03 -21.20
CA MET A 189 54.31 -28.69 -21.77
C MET A 189 52.93 -28.69 -22.45
N ASN A 190 52.18 -27.59 -22.37
CA ASN A 190 51.67 -26.86 -23.55
C ASN A 190 50.67 -25.77 -23.14
N ASN A 191 51.17 -24.54 -23.15
CA ASN A 191 50.43 -23.32 -23.46
C ASN A 191 50.42 -23.18 -25.01
N PRO A 192 49.52 -22.39 -25.65
CA PRO A 192 49.79 -20.95 -25.75
C PRO A 192 48.55 -20.02 -25.62
N SER A 193 48.70 -18.97 -24.79
CA SER A 193 48.70 -17.50 -25.09
C SER A 193 47.64 -16.95 -26.08
N PHE A 194 47.11 -15.72 -25.99
CA PHE A 194 47.57 -14.37 -25.61
C PHE A 194 46.30 -13.47 -25.80
N THR A 195 45.96 -12.39 -25.09
CA THR A 195 46.68 -11.12 -24.87
C THR A 195 46.03 -10.37 -23.69
N ALA A 196 46.85 -9.63 -22.96
CA ALA A 196 46.47 -8.63 -21.98
C ALA A 196 46.96 -7.26 -22.44
N GLU A 197 46.15 -6.22 -22.28
CA GLU A 197 46.54 -4.81 -22.03
C GLU A 197 45.35 -4.24 -21.24
N GLY A 198 45.41 -3.69 -20.02
CA GLY A 198 46.52 -3.13 -19.24
C GLY A 198 46.57 -1.62 -19.43
N THR A 199 45.96 -0.84 -18.52
CA THR A 199 46.53 0.40 -17.91
C THR A 199 45.52 1.01 -16.90
N SER A 200 45.96 1.11 -15.64
CA SER A 200 45.56 2.08 -14.59
C SER A 200 46.84 2.90 -14.27
N PRO A 201 46.92 4.01 -13.47
CA PRO A 201 46.16 4.24 -12.23
C PRO A 201 45.98 5.73 -11.76
N GLN A 202 45.58 5.88 -10.49
CA GLN A 202 45.54 7.06 -9.58
C GLN A 202 44.15 7.72 -9.45
N GLY A 203 43.57 7.95 -8.27
CA GLY A 203 44.02 7.81 -6.88
C GLY A 203 43.38 8.92 -6.01
N GLN A 204 42.98 8.57 -4.77
CA GLN A 204 42.46 9.41 -3.66
C GLN A 204 40.97 9.83 -3.71
N ALA A 205 40.23 10.01 -2.62
CA ALA A 205 40.14 9.48 -1.25
C ALA A 205 39.11 10.40 -0.54
N GLY A 206 38.21 9.84 0.28
CA GLY A 206 37.51 10.58 1.34
C GLY A 206 36.07 11.01 1.05
N GLY A 207 35.13 10.58 1.91
CA GLY A 207 33.80 11.19 2.01
C GLY A 207 32.64 10.18 2.10
N ALA A 208 32.63 9.33 3.13
CA ALA A 208 31.41 8.65 3.56
C ALA A 208 30.48 9.68 4.20
N LEU A 209 29.23 9.79 3.76
CA LEU A 209 28.10 10.32 4.55
C LEU A 209 26.74 10.06 3.86
N SER A 210 25.92 9.30 4.58
CA SER A 210 24.47 9.42 4.67
C SER A 210 23.59 8.93 3.52
N ALA A 211 23.35 7.60 3.51
CA ALA A 211 22.10 7.04 3.02
C ALA A 211 20.96 7.46 3.97
N CYS A 212 19.95 8.16 3.46
CA CYS A 212 18.70 8.42 4.18
C CYS A 212 17.99 7.08 4.39
N GLY A 213 18.15 6.52 5.60
CA GLY A 213 17.41 5.37 6.06
C GLY A 213 15.92 5.68 6.13
N SER A 214 15.14 4.83 5.48
CA SER A 214 13.81 4.48 5.96
C SER A 214 13.92 4.07 7.44
N PRO A 215 12.97 4.41 8.31
CA PRO A 215 12.99 3.92 9.68
C PRO A 215 13.02 2.38 9.66
N PRO A 216 13.82 1.73 10.52
CA PRO A 216 13.83 0.29 10.60
C PRO A 216 12.45 -0.15 11.07
N VAL A 217 11.75 -0.88 10.21
CA VAL A 217 10.59 -1.68 10.61
C VAL A 217 11.10 -2.59 11.72
N ALA A 218 10.69 -2.31 12.95
CA ALA A 218 11.02 -3.11 14.10
C ALA A 218 10.60 -4.55 13.81
N GLN A 219 11.59 -5.42 13.59
CA GLN A 219 11.38 -6.86 13.64
C GLN A 219 11.04 -7.18 15.09
N THR A 220 9.75 -7.26 15.41
CA THR A 220 9.31 -7.81 16.68
C THR A 220 9.46 -9.33 16.60
N GLU A 221 10.62 -9.81 17.04
CA GLU A 221 10.84 -11.22 17.30
C GLU A 221 9.98 -11.71 18.49
N SER A 222 9.55 -12.97 18.40
CA SER A 222 8.97 -13.81 19.47
C SER A 222 7.49 -13.63 19.88
N GLY A 223 6.62 -13.33 18.91
CA GLY A 223 5.19 -13.63 19.03
C GLY A 223 4.88 -15.10 18.64
N PRO A 224 3.73 -15.66 19.06
CA PRO A 224 3.25 -16.91 18.47
C PRO A 224 3.14 -16.77 16.94
N PRO A 225 3.36 -17.85 16.16
CA PRO A 225 3.25 -17.80 14.70
C PRO A 225 1.88 -17.25 14.29
N LEU A 226 1.85 -16.42 13.25
CA LEU A 226 0.62 -15.80 12.76
C LEU A 226 -0.39 -16.87 12.33
N GLN A 227 -1.49 -16.96 13.08
CA GLN A 227 -2.53 -17.97 12.87
C GLN A 227 -3.57 -17.49 11.88
N ALA A 228 -3.96 -16.21 11.97
CA ALA A 228 -4.99 -15.65 11.12
C ALA A 228 -4.84 -14.15 10.87
N ILE A 229 -5.45 -13.72 9.78
CA ILE A 229 -5.63 -12.33 9.37
C ILE A 229 -7.13 -12.08 9.33
N VAL A 230 -7.60 -11.02 9.97
CA VAL A 230 -9.00 -10.56 9.87
C VAL A 230 -9.00 -9.31 9.02
N LEU A 231 -9.69 -9.35 7.89
CA LEU A 231 -9.85 -8.20 7.00
C LEU A 231 -11.19 -7.52 7.27
N ASP A 232 -11.15 -6.25 7.70
CA ASP A 232 -12.32 -5.40 7.80
C ASP A 232 -12.73 -4.92 6.40
N CYS A 233 -13.81 -5.52 5.89
CA CYS A 233 -14.38 -5.20 4.58
C CYS A 233 -15.41 -4.06 4.64
N SER A 234 -15.60 -3.40 5.78
CA SER A 234 -16.57 -2.29 5.88
C SER A 234 -16.23 -1.08 4.99
N GLY A 235 -14.97 -0.95 4.55
CA GLY A 235 -14.54 0.06 3.57
C GLY A 235 -14.83 -0.29 2.11
N PHE A 236 -15.24 -1.52 1.81
CA PHE A 236 -15.52 -1.96 0.44
C PHE A 236 -16.91 -1.47 0.01
N ASN A 237 -16.97 -0.31 -0.64
CA ASN A 237 -18.25 0.20 -1.16
C ASN A 237 -18.72 -0.54 -2.41
N PHE A 238 -17.79 -1.00 -3.26
CA PHE A 238 -18.07 -1.87 -4.39
C PHE A 238 -16.86 -2.77 -4.67
N MET A 239 -17.08 -3.84 -5.44
CA MET A 239 -16.02 -4.75 -5.89
C MET A 239 -16.28 -5.18 -7.33
N ASP A 240 -15.28 -5.09 -8.20
CA ASP A 240 -15.37 -5.61 -9.57
C ASP A 240 -14.87 -7.05 -9.65
N SER A 241 -14.95 -7.66 -10.84
CA SER A 241 -14.49 -9.04 -11.05
C SER A 241 -13.01 -9.23 -10.74
N VAL A 242 -12.16 -8.25 -11.07
CA VAL A 242 -10.71 -8.33 -10.81
C VAL A 242 -10.41 -8.16 -9.33
N GLY A 243 -11.12 -7.26 -8.65
CA GLY A 243 -11.04 -7.06 -7.21
C GLY A 243 -11.43 -8.32 -6.44
N ALA A 244 -12.54 -8.96 -6.83
CA ALA A 244 -12.98 -10.23 -6.23
C ALA A 244 -11.95 -11.34 -6.41
N LEU A 245 -11.43 -11.51 -7.63
CA LEU A 245 -10.38 -12.48 -7.91
C LEU A 245 -9.07 -12.17 -7.16
N SER A 246 -8.73 -10.90 -7.02
CA SER A 246 -7.57 -10.45 -6.24
C SER A 246 -7.70 -10.79 -4.76
N LEU A 247 -8.87 -10.54 -4.15
CA LEU A 247 -9.13 -10.90 -2.76
C LEU A 247 -9.08 -12.42 -2.56
N MET A 248 -9.71 -13.19 -3.45
CA MET A 248 -9.64 -14.65 -3.44
C MET A 248 -8.19 -15.15 -3.53
N GLN A 249 -7.38 -14.53 -4.38
CA GLN A 249 -5.96 -14.85 -4.52
C GLN A 249 -5.19 -14.57 -3.22
N VAL A 250 -5.45 -13.45 -2.55
CA VAL A 250 -4.84 -13.14 -1.23
C VAL A 250 -5.22 -14.20 -0.19
N CYS A 251 -6.49 -14.57 -0.11
CA CYS A 251 -6.94 -15.64 0.79
C CYS A 251 -6.26 -16.98 0.50
N GLU A 252 -6.08 -17.33 -0.78
CA GLU A 252 -5.40 -18.56 -1.21
C GLU A 252 -3.90 -18.52 -0.89
N ASP A 253 -3.24 -17.40 -1.15
CA ASP A 253 -1.81 -17.21 -0.88
C ASP A 253 -1.46 -17.32 0.61
N PHE A 254 -2.28 -16.76 1.49
CA PHE A 254 -2.11 -16.89 2.94
C PHE A 254 -2.48 -18.29 3.45
N ARG A 255 -3.51 -18.91 2.87
CA ARG A 255 -3.90 -20.28 3.21
C ARG A 255 -2.76 -21.27 2.93
N ASP A 256 -2.03 -21.08 1.83
CA ASP A 256 -0.91 -21.95 1.45
C ASP A 256 0.28 -21.89 2.43
N ILE A 257 0.46 -20.76 3.14
CA ILE A 257 1.51 -20.62 4.17
C ILE A 257 1.03 -21.07 5.57
N GLY A 258 -0.25 -21.41 5.71
CA GLY A 258 -0.87 -21.89 6.94
C GLY A 258 -1.59 -20.81 7.76
N THR A 259 -1.81 -19.63 7.19
CA THR A 259 -2.52 -18.51 7.83
C THR A 259 -3.93 -18.39 7.26
N ARG A 260 -4.95 -18.37 8.12
CA ARG A 260 -6.35 -18.20 7.69
C ARG A 260 -6.66 -16.72 7.47
N VAL A 261 -7.34 -16.37 6.38
CA VAL A 261 -7.86 -15.01 6.17
C VAL A 261 -9.37 -15.03 6.40
N LEU A 262 -9.85 -14.29 7.38
CA LEU A 262 -11.27 -14.11 7.69
C LEU A 262 -11.74 -12.75 7.20
N LEU A 263 -12.96 -12.68 6.67
CA LEU A 263 -13.57 -11.44 6.20
C LEU A 263 -14.61 -10.99 7.20
N ALA A 264 -14.56 -9.74 7.66
CA ALA A 264 -15.52 -9.18 8.60
C ALA A 264 -16.26 -8.00 7.98
N ARG A 265 -17.53 -7.81 8.37
CA ARG A 265 -18.37 -6.66 7.97
C ARG A 265 -18.51 -6.51 6.44
N CYS A 266 -18.53 -7.62 5.70
CA CYS A 266 -18.83 -7.60 4.27
C CYS A 266 -20.29 -7.19 4.04
N SER A 267 -20.53 -6.16 3.21
CA SER A 267 -21.88 -5.83 2.76
C SER A 267 -22.47 -6.91 1.86
N GLU A 268 -23.80 -6.96 1.74
CA GLU A 268 -24.49 -7.94 0.90
C GLU A 268 -24.07 -7.86 -0.58
N GLU A 269 -23.79 -6.65 -1.10
CA GLU A 269 -23.32 -6.45 -2.47
C GLU A 269 -21.95 -7.11 -2.71
N ILE A 270 -21.04 -6.99 -1.73
CA ILE A 270 -19.71 -7.61 -1.78
C ILE A 270 -19.85 -9.14 -1.67
N GLN A 271 -20.69 -9.63 -0.76
CA GLN A 271 -20.96 -11.07 -0.63
C GLN A 271 -21.55 -11.66 -1.91
N GLY A 272 -22.52 -11.00 -2.53
CA GLY A 272 -23.11 -11.43 -3.80
C GLY A 272 -22.11 -11.39 -4.96
N THR A 273 -21.11 -10.49 -4.92
CA THR A 273 -20.03 -10.46 -5.91
C THR A 273 -19.04 -11.61 -5.70
N LEU A 274 -18.70 -11.92 -4.44
CA LEU A 274 -17.85 -13.05 -4.08
C LEU A 274 -18.49 -14.40 -4.42
N GLU A 275 -19.80 -14.53 -4.20
CA GLU A 275 -20.55 -15.72 -4.60
C GLU A 275 -20.44 -15.95 -6.11
N LYS A 276 -20.71 -14.90 -6.90
CA LYS A 276 -20.61 -14.95 -8.38
C LYS A 276 -19.19 -15.21 -8.87
N SER A 277 -18.16 -14.78 -8.14
CA SER A 277 -16.76 -15.09 -8.47
C SER A 277 -16.33 -16.50 -8.05
N GLY A 278 -17.22 -17.28 -7.41
CA GLY A 278 -16.96 -18.66 -7.00
C GLY A 278 -16.20 -18.78 -5.68
N PHE A 279 -16.28 -17.78 -4.81
CA PHE A 279 -15.63 -17.77 -3.49
C PHE A 279 -16.00 -19.02 -2.68
N TYR A 280 -17.28 -19.34 -2.56
CA TYR A 280 -17.78 -20.48 -1.77
C TYR A 280 -17.45 -21.86 -2.38
N LYS A 281 -16.90 -21.92 -3.60
CA LYS A 281 -16.37 -23.17 -4.16
C LYS A 281 -14.97 -23.49 -3.60
N LYS A 282 -14.24 -22.46 -3.15
CA LYS A 282 -12.85 -22.57 -2.67
C LYS A 282 -12.74 -22.40 -1.16
N PHE A 283 -13.65 -21.65 -0.55
CA PHE A 283 -13.65 -21.29 0.86
C PHE A 283 -15.01 -21.63 1.48
N SER A 284 -15.01 -22.01 2.74
CA SER A 284 -16.23 -22.30 3.50
C SER A 284 -16.92 -21.00 3.95
N GLU A 285 -18.21 -21.10 4.26
CA GLU A 285 -19.03 -19.94 4.69
C GLU A 285 -18.62 -19.40 6.07
N ASP A 286 -17.95 -20.21 6.89
CA ASP A 286 -17.42 -19.86 8.22
C ASP A 286 -16.22 -18.89 8.19
N VAL A 287 -15.86 -18.38 7.01
CA VAL A 287 -14.80 -17.40 6.81
C VAL A 287 -15.32 -15.95 6.88
N ILE A 288 -16.63 -15.75 6.71
CA ILE A 288 -17.26 -14.42 6.69
C ILE A 288 -18.03 -14.16 8.00
N PHE A 289 -17.77 -13.02 8.63
CA PHE A 289 -18.35 -12.64 9.92
C PHE A 289 -19.06 -11.29 9.86
N ALA A 290 -20.12 -11.15 10.65
CA ALA A 290 -20.86 -9.90 10.78
C ALA A 290 -20.05 -8.80 11.47
N THR A 291 -19.23 -9.17 12.47
CA THR A 291 -18.41 -8.23 13.25
C THR A 291 -16.94 -8.65 13.31
N LEU A 292 -16.06 -7.69 13.61
CA LEU A 292 -14.64 -7.98 13.87
C LEU A 292 -14.46 -8.82 15.14
N HIS A 293 -15.30 -8.60 16.15
CA HIS A 293 -15.22 -9.32 17.41
C HIS A 293 -15.49 -10.81 17.21
N ASP A 294 -16.54 -11.16 16.46
CA ASP A 294 -16.90 -12.55 16.17
C ASP A 294 -15.78 -13.27 15.37
N ALA A 295 -15.21 -12.57 14.37
CA ALA A 295 -14.11 -13.11 13.59
C ALA A 295 -12.89 -13.43 14.48
N VAL A 296 -12.50 -12.50 15.35
CA VAL A 296 -11.38 -12.70 16.28
C VAL A 296 -11.69 -13.77 17.34
N ALA A 297 -12.92 -13.82 17.85
CA ALA A 297 -13.38 -14.81 18.82
C ALA A 297 -13.39 -16.23 18.23
N SER A 298 -13.62 -16.38 16.92
CA SER A 298 -13.55 -17.69 16.24
C SER A 298 -12.13 -18.28 16.20
N ILE A 299 -11.10 -17.44 16.30
CA ILE A 299 -9.69 -17.84 16.27
C ILE A 299 -9.15 -18.05 17.67
N THR A 300 -9.52 -17.17 18.60
CA THR A 300 -8.94 -17.11 19.94
C THR A 300 -9.72 -18.04 20.88
N PRO A 301 -9.11 -19.08 21.48
CA PRO A 301 -9.80 -19.86 22.50
C PRO A 301 -10.20 -18.96 23.68
N THR A 302 -11.42 -19.13 24.18
CA THR A 302 -12.13 -18.30 25.18
C THR A 302 -11.29 -17.92 26.42
N THR A 303 -10.22 -18.66 26.70
CA THR A 303 -9.30 -18.44 27.82
C THR A 303 -8.42 -17.19 27.70
N MET A 304 -8.10 -16.70 26.48
CA MET A 304 -7.23 -15.52 26.29
C MET A 304 -7.96 -14.17 26.30
N GLN A 305 -9.30 -14.16 26.21
CA GLN A 305 -10.08 -12.91 26.29
C GLN A 305 -10.24 -12.38 27.73
N ARG A 306 -9.90 -13.18 28.73
CA ARG A 306 -9.96 -12.81 30.15
C ARG A 306 -8.56 -12.42 30.62
N ALA A 307 -8.07 -11.26 30.18
CA ALA A 307 -6.94 -10.63 30.83
C ALA A 307 -7.26 -10.48 32.33
N ALA A 308 -6.28 -10.75 33.19
CA ALA A 308 -6.44 -10.76 34.64
C ALA A 308 -7.10 -9.46 35.14
N PRO A 309 -7.96 -9.50 36.18
CA PRO A 309 -8.59 -8.30 36.70
C PRO A 309 -7.51 -7.30 37.09
N VAL A 310 -7.55 -6.12 36.47
CA VAL A 310 -6.69 -4.99 36.83
C VAL A 310 -6.96 -4.66 38.29
N SER A 311 -5.99 -4.94 39.16
CA SER A 311 -6.01 -4.45 40.53
C SER A 311 -5.81 -2.94 40.49
N TRP A 312 -6.88 -2.19 40.75
CA TRP A 312 -6.78 -0.74 40.92
C TRP A 312 -5.96 -0.42 42.17
N HIS A 313 -4.71 -0.02 41.98
CA HIS A 313 -4.02 0.78 43.00
C HIS A 313 -4.52 2.21 42.87
N HIS A 314 -5.38 2.61 43.81
CA HIS A 314 -5.68 4.02 44.03
C HIS A 314 -4.40 4.70 44.52
N GLU A 315 -3.74 5.45 43.64
CA GLU A 315 -2.82 6.51 44.08
C GLU A 315 -3.68 7.72 44.48
N ASP A 316 -3.61 8.04 45.77
CA ASP A 316 -4.26 9.19 46.38
C ASP A 316 -3.77 10.49 45.72
N VAL A 317 -4.66 11.14 44.97
CA VAL A 317 -4.46 12.51 44.51
C VAL A 317 -4.72 13.43 45.70
N THR A 318 -3.67 13.77 46.44
CA THR A 318 -3.68 14.90 47.38
C THR A 318 -3.89 16.20 46.59
N VAL A 319 -5.04 16.81 46.81
CA VAL A 319 -5.41 18.15 46.34
C VAL A 319 -4.65 19.18 47.18
N PHE A 320 -3.88 20.05 46.51
CA PHE A 320 -3.42 21.34 47.03
C PHE A 320 -3.77 22.43 46.01
#